data_AF-A0A935VXN0-F1
#
_entry.id   AF-A0A935VXN0-F1
#
_cell.length_a   1.000
_cell.length_b   1.000
_cell.length_c   1.000
_cell.angle_alpha   90.00
_cell.angle_beta   90.00
_cell.angle_gamma   90.00
#
_symmetry.space_group_name_H-M   'P 1'
#
loop_
_entity.id
_entity.type
_entity.pdbx_description
1 polymer ?
#
loop_
_entity_poly.entity_id
_entity_poly.type
_entity_poly.pdbx_seq_one_letter_code
_entity_poly.pdbx_strand_id
1 'polypeptide(L)'
;MRTNQIKFFAILFLAFPLLLLAVFNAAPAKVAAFVPDDPAVEYKAKCAMCHTATASKYYDPAKTDEHHVQAILKGQKGEKPPFMPGFEAKGMTEETAKALAAYMRTLKPAS
;
A
#
# COMPACT_ATOMS: atom_id res chain seq x y z
N MET A 1 34.29 10.60 49.06
CA MET A 1 34.39 9.61 47.95
C MET A 1 35.87 9.35 47.65
N ARG A 2 36.35 8.11 47.78
CA ARG A 2 37.77 7.76 47.50
C ARG A 2 38.00 7.80 45.98
N THR A 3 39.08 8.44 45.52
CA THR A 3 39.42 8.68 44.11
C THR A 3 39.37 7.43 43.22
N ASN A 4 39.59 6.25 43.80
CA ASN A 4 39.50 4.96 43.10
C ASN A 4 38.07 4.57 42.70
N GLN A 5 37.05 5.04 43.43
CA GLN A 5 35.64 4.79 43.12
C GLN A 5 35.18 5.64 41.93
N ILE A 6 35.65 6.89 41.84
CA ILE A 6 35.34 7.82 40.73
C ILE A 6 35.88 7.27 39.41
N LYS A 7 37.10 6.71 39.42
CA LYS A 7 37.70 6.07 38.24
C LYS A 7 36.89 4.87 37.75
N PHE A 8 36.36 4.08 38.68
CA PHE A 8 35.51 2.92 38.36
C PHE A 8 34.19 3.34 37.69
N PHE A 9 33.52 4.37 38.23
CA PHE A 9 32.30 4.89 37.63
C PHE A 9 32.54 5.53 36.26
N ALA A 10 33.66 6.22 36.07
CA ALA A 10 34.02 6.82 34.77
C ALA A 10 34.24 5.76 33.67
N ILE A 11 34.90 4.65 34.00
CA ILE A 11 35.12 3.54 33.05
C ILE A 11 33.79 2.86 32.72
N LEU A 12 32.93 2.66 33.73
CA LEU A 12 31.60 2.05 33.54
C LEU A 12 30.72 2.91 32.62
N PHE A 13 30.72 4.23 32.83
CA PHE A 13 29.91 5.17 32.05
C PHE A 13 30.33 5.27 30.58
N LEU A 14 31.61 5.03 30.29
CA LEU A 14 32.17 5.11 28.94
C LEU A 14 32.10 3.75 28.19
N ALA A 15 32.21 2.63 28.91
CA ALA A 15 32.11 1.29 28.33
C ALA A 15 30.66 0.82 28.10
N PHE A 16 29.71 1.27 28.94
CA PHE A 16 28.30 0.89 28.85
C PHE A 16 27.61 1.28 27.52
N PRO A 17 27.78 2.50 26.96
CA PRO A 17 27.18 2.83 25.67
C PRO A 17 27.78 2.03 24.51
N LEU A 18 29.08 1.70 24.54
CA LEU A 18 29.70 0.84 23.53
C LEU A 18 29.14 -0.59 23.57
N LEU A 19 28.88 -1.11 24.78
CA LEU A 19 28.27 -2.43 24.95
C LEU A 19 26.82 -2.46 24.46
N LEU A 20 26.05 -1.39 24.67
CA LEU A 20 24.68 -1.28 24.18
C LEU A 20 24.60 -1.28 22.64
N LEU A 21 25.54 -0.62 21.96
CA LEU A 21 25.61 -0.61 20.49
C LEU A 21 25.91 -2.00 19.90
N ALA A 22 26.69 -2.83 20.58
CA ALA A 22 27.05 -4.17 20.12
C ALA A 22 25.89 -5.19 20.18
N VAL A 23 24.83 -4.89 20.95
CA VAL A 23 23.66 -5.78 21.10
C VAL A 23 22.61 -5.55 20.01
N PHE A 24 22.60 -4.39 19.35
CA PHE A 24 21.71 -4.11 18.21
C PHE A 24 22.28 -4.71 16.90
N ASN A 25 22.40 -6.04 16.85
CA ASN A 25 22.44 -6.76 15.58
C ASN A 25 21.04 -6.70 14.96
N ALA A 26 20.78 -5.64 14.18
CA ALA A 26 19.57 -5.53 13.39
C ALA A 26 19.58 -6.65 12.35
N ALA A 27 18.87 -7.75 12.63
CA ALA A 27 18.49 -8.69 11.59
C ALA A 27 17.84 -7.88 10.47
N PRO A 28 18.22 -8.09 9.19
CA PRO A 28 17.58 -7.39 8.09
C PRO A 28 16.10 -7.72 8.19
N ALA A 29 15.29 -6.70 8.48
CA ALA A 29 13.85 -6.81 8.42
C ALA A 29 13.55 -7.33 7.01
N LYS A 30 13.04 -8.55 6.92
CA LYS A 30 12.41 -9.01 5.68
C LYS A 30 11.36 -7.97 5.39
N VAL A 31 11.58 -7.18 4.35
CA VAL A 31 10.54 -6.34 3.76
C VAL A 31 9.45 -7.33 3.41
N ALA A 32 8.40 -7.38 4.24
CA ALA A 32 7.19 -8.06 3.88
C ALA A 32 6.81 -7.46 2.53
N ALA A 33 6.62 -8.32 1.52
CA ALA A 33 6.08 -7.87 0.25
C ALA A 33 4.91 -6.94 0.56
N PHE A 34 4.92 -5.74 -0.03
CA PHE A 34 3.79 -4.83 0.04
C PHE A 34 2.59 -5.61 -0.47
N VAL A 35 1.77 -6.12 0.45
CA VAL A 35 0.46 -6.67 0.11
C VAL A 35 -0.36 -5.41 -0.09
N PRO A 36 -0.72 -5.06 -1.34
CA PRO A 36 -1.66 -3.96 -1.53
C PRO A 36 -2.87 -4.26 -0.64
N ASP A 37 -3.34 -3.26 0.11
CA ASP A 37 -4.51 -3.36 0.98
C ASP A 37 -5.62 -4.17 0.28
N ASP A 38 -6.35 -5.01 1.03
CA ASP A 38 -7.35 -5.94 0.50
C ASP A 38 -8.15 -5.29 -0.64
N PRO A 39 -7.99 -5.75 -1.90
CA PRO A 39 -8.59 -5.08 -3.05
C PRO A 39 -10.11 -5.07 -2.97
N ALA A 40 -10.74 -5.97 -2.21
CA ALA A 40 -12.17 -5.94 -1.96
C ALA A 40 -12.60 -4.76 -1.08
N VAL A 41 -11.82 -4.45 -0.04
CA VAL A 41 -12.05 -3.29 0.85
C VAL A 41 -11.85 -2.00 0.08
N GLU A 42 -10.76 -1.91 -0.67
CA GLU A 42 -10.42 -0.76 -1.48
C GLU A 42 -11.46 -0.51 -2.58
N TYR A 43 -11.90 -1.58 -3.27
CA TYR A 43 -12.98 -1.52 -4.26
C TYR A 43 -14.29 -1.01 -3.65
N LYS A 44 -14.67 -1.54 -2.47
CA LYS A 44 -15.87 -1.10 -1.76
C LYS A 44 -15.80 0.38 -1.38
N ALA A 45 -14.63 0.84 -0.95
CA ALA A 45 -14.42 2.22 -0.51
C ALA A 45 -14.37 3.23 -1.66
N LYS A 46 -13.72 2.88 -2.78
CA LYS A 46 -13.37 3.85 -3.84
C LYS A 46 -14.09 3.64 -5.16
N CYS A 47 -14.58 2.44 -5.47
CA CYS A 47 -15.06 2.06 -6.80
C CYS A 47 -16.55 1.72 -6.82
N ALA A 48 -17.03 1.00 -5.80
CA ALA A 48 -18.36 0.39 -5.78
C ALA A 48 -19.53 1.38 -5.88
N MET A 49 -19.32 2.64 -5.48
CA MET A 49 -20.34 3.70 -5.61
C MET A 49 -20.75 3.95 -7.07
N CYS A 50 -19.80 3.85 -8.02
CA CYS A 50 -20.06 4.08 -9.45
C CYS A 50 -20.15 2.77 -10.24
N HIS A 51 -19.35 1.76 -9.86
CA HIS A 51 -19.27 0.49 -10.57
C HIS A 51 -20.22 -0.59 -10.01
N THR A 52 -20.97 -0.30 -8.94
CA THR A 52 -21.78 -1.26 -8.16
C THR A 52 -20.93 -2.30 -7.42
N ALA A 53 -21.53 -3.13 -6.57
CA ALA A 53 -20.81 -4.20 -5.88
C ALA A 53 -20.28 -5.29 -6.84
N THR A 54 -20.87 -5.42 -8.04
CA THR A 54 -20.58 -6.49 -9.00
C THR A 54 -19.82 -6.01 -10.23
N ALA A 55 -19.29 -4.79 -10.21
CA ALA A 55 -18.68 -4.13 -11.37
C ALA A 55 -19.60 -4.09 -12.62
N SER A 56 -20.92 -4.22 -12.45
CA SER A 56 -21.86 -4.33 -13.58
C SER A 56 -22.05 -3.03 -14.38
N LYS A 57 -21.61 -1.88 -13.85
CA LYS A 57 -21.70 -0.58 -14.52
C LYS A 57 -20.34 -0.09 -14.96
N TYR A 58 -20.28 0.42 -16.20
CA TYR A 58 -19.12 1.11 -16.78
C TYR A 58 -17.81 0.33 -16.79
N TYR A 59 -17.88 -0.98 -16.57
CA TYR A 59 -16.75 -1.89 -16.68
C TYR A 59 -16.94 -2.72 -17.95
N ASP A 60 -15.87 -2.87 -18.72
CA ASP A 60 -15.86 -3.63 -19.95
C ASP A 60 -14.77 -4.71 -19.85
N PRO A 61 -15.13 -5.97 -19.56
CA PRO A 61 -14.16 -7.05 -19.37
C PRO A 61 -13.43 -7.45 -20.66
N ALA A 62 -13.85 -6.95 -21.83
CA ALA A 62 -13.18 -7.19 -23.10
C ALA A 62 -11.89 -6.37 -23.27
N LYS A 63 -11.68 -5.34 -22.43
CA LYS A 63 -10.46 -4.54 -22.46
C LYS A 63 -9.31 -5.24 -21.74
N THR A 64 -8.09 -4.79 -22.04
CA THR A 64 -6.88 -5.36 -21.44
C THR A 64 -6.72 -4.89 -19.99
N ASP A 65 -5.96 -5.65 -19.20
CA ASP A 65 -5.64 -5.27 -17.82
C ASP A 65 -4.91 -3.92 -17.77
N GLU A 66 -4.02 -3.66 -18.72
CA GLU A 66 -3.28 -2.40 -18.81
C GLU A 66 -4.23 -1.22 -19.04
N HIS A 67 -5.26 -1.39 -19.88
CA HIS A 67 -6.28 -0.37 -20.06
C HIS A 67 -7.00 -0.09 -18.74
N HIS A 68 -7.39 -1.13 -18.00
CA HIS A 68 -8.08 -0.96 -16.71
C HIS A 68 -7.19 -0.30 -15.66
N VAL A 69 -5.93 -0.69 -15.56
CA VAL A 69 -4.94 -0.07 -14.67
C VAL A 69 -4.77 1.41 -15.00
N GLN A 70 -4.59 1.75 -16.28
CA GLN A 70 -4.48 3.15 -16.72
C GLN A 70 -5.75 3.95 -16.42
N ALA A 71 -6.94 3.37 -16.64
CA ALA A 71 -8.20 4.02 -16.32
C ALA A 71 -8.35 4.27 -14.81
N ILE A 72 -7.91 3.34 -13.96
CA ILE A 72 -7.90 3.51 -12.50
C ILE A 72 -6.94 4.64 -12.08
N LEU A 73 -5.72 4.66 -12.62
CA LEU A 73 -4.71 5.65 -12.23
C LEU A 73 -5.03 7.05 -12.76
N LYS A 74 -5.32 7.17 -14.06
CA LYS A 74 -5.47 8.45 -14.76
C LYS A 74 -6.92 8.92 -14.87
N GLY A 75 -7.89 8.04 -14.58
CA GLY A 75 -9.31 8.30 -14.81
C GLY A 75 -9.70 8.10 -16.26
N GLN A 76 -11.00 8.18 -16.53
CA GLN A 76 -11.54 8.05 -17.88
C GLN A 76 -12.74 8.98 -18.08
N LYS A 77 -12.69 9.76 -19.17
CA LYS A 77 -13.85 10.55 -19.63
C LYS A 77 -14.77 9.62 -20.43
N GLY A 78 -15.98 9.42 -19.93
CA GLY A 78 -17.07 8.79 -20.69
C GLY A 78 -17.85 9.83 -21.52
N GLU A 79 -18.95 9.39 -22.11
CA GLU A 79 -19.83 10.28 -22.90
C GLU A 79 -20.58 11.31 -22.05
N LYS A 80 -20.91 10.95 -20.80
CA LYS A 80 -21.70 11.79 -19.89
C LYS A 80 -21.07 11.77 -18.49
N PRO A 81 -21.15 12.88 -17.73
CA PRO A 81 -20.79 12.89 -16.31
C PRO A 81 -21.65 11.92 -15.47
N PRO A 82 -21.16 11.43 -14.32
CA PRO A 82 -19.84 11.72 -13.74
C PRO A 82 -18.70 10.95 -14.46
N PHE A 83 -17.59 11.64 -14.71
CA PHE A 83 -16.40 11.00 -15.27
C PHE A 83 -15.66 10.19 -14.20
N MET A 84 -15.00 9.11 -14.60
CA MET A 84 -14.20 8.31 -13.69
C MET A 84 -12.97 9.14 -13.27
N PRO A 85 -12.78 9.41 -11.95
CA PRO A 85 -11.63 10.17 -11.48
C PRO A 85 -10.36 9.32 -11.57
N GLY A 86 -9.20 9.97 -11.76
CA GLY A 86 -7.91 9.33 -11.56
C GLY A 86 -7.56 9.24 -10.08
N PHE A 87 -7.02 8.10 -9.65
CA PHE A 87 -6.62 7.85 -8.28
C PHE A 87 -5.11 7.98 -8.02
N GLU A 88 -4.29 8.13 -9.06
CA GLU A 88 -2.84 8.36 -8.91
C GLU A 88 -2.55 9.63 -8.09
N ALA A 89 -3.26 10.73 -8.40
CA ALA A 89 -3.16 11.97 -7.62
C ALA A 89 -3.64 11.83 -6.17
N LYS A 90 -4.32 10.74 -5.83
CA LYS A 90 -4.77 10.38 -4.48
C LYS A 90 -3.86 9.33 -3.82
N GLY A 91 -2.68 9.08 -4.39
CA GLY A 91 -1.67 8.18 -3.85
C GLY A 91 -1.85 6.70 -4.25
N MET A 92 -2.73 6.38 -5.20
CA MET A 92 -2.85 5.00 -5.69
C MET A 92 -1.62 4.62 -6.52
N THR A 93 -0.98 3.51 -6.16
CA THR A 93 0.16 2.96 -6.89
C THR A 93 -0.31 2.07 -8.04
N GLU A 94 0.60 1.82 -9.00
CA GLU A 94 0.33 0.90 -10.10
C GLU A 94 0.03 -0.53 -9.62
N GLU A 95 0.70 -0.97 -8.55
CA GLU A 95 0.48 -2.29 -7.94
C GLU A 95 -0.92 -2.42 -7.35
N THR A 96 -1.39 -1.41 -6.61
CA THR A 96 -2.76 -1.39 -6.09
C THR A 96 -3.79 -1.32 -7.22
N ALA A 97 -3.53 -0.54 -8.27
CA ALA A 97 -4.41 -0.48 -9.44
C ALA A 97 -4.50 -1.83 -10.17
N LYS A 98 -3.39 -2.57 -10.29
CA LYS A 98 -3.36 -3.95 -10.83
C LYS A 98 -4.19 -4.89 -9.97
N ALA A 99 -4.03 -4.84 -8.64
CA ALA A 99 -4.81 -5.66 -7.72
C ALA A 99 -6.32 -5.38 -7.83
N LEU A 100 -6.71 -4.11 -7.98
CA LEU A 100 -8.10 -3.70 -8.19
C LEU A 100 -8.65 -4.17 -9.53
N ALA A 101 -7.90 -4.01 -10.62
CA ALA A 101 -8.31 -4.49 -11.95
C ALA A 101 -8.53 -6.01 -11.95
N ALA A 102 -7.60 -6.76 -11.34
CA ALA A 102 -7.72 -8.20 -11.16
C ALA A 102 -8.95 -8.57 -10.31
N TYR A 103 -9.18 -7.88 -9.19
CA TYR A 103 -10.35 -8.10 -8.35
C TYR A 103 -11.66 -7.85 -9.12
N MET A 104 -11.75 -6.77 -9.90
CA MET A 104 -12.92 -6.47 -10.73
C MET A 104 -13.26 -7.59 -11.73
N ARG A 105 -12.26 -8.29 -12.29
CA ARG A 105 -12.50 -9.46 -13.16
C ARG A 105 -13.16 -10.63 -12.43
N THR A 106 -12.90 -10.77 -11.13
CA THR A 106 -13.53 -11.82 -10.31
C THR A 106 -14.98 -11.50 -9.98
N LEU A 107 -15.37 -10.22 -10.07
CA LEU A 107 -16.74 -9.78 -9.85
C LEU A 107 -17.59 -10.19 -11.05
N LYS A 108 -18.51 -11.13 -10.81
CA LYS A 108 -19.47 -11.53 -11.82
C LYS A 108 -20.52 -10.42 -11.97
N PRO A 109 -20.71 -9.82 -13.16
CA PRO A 109 -21.89 -9.00 -13.40
C PRO A 109 -23.12 -9.86 -13.13
N ALA A 110 -24.13 -9.30 -12.44
CA ALA A 110 -25.39 -10.00 -12.26
C ALA A 110 -25.96 -10.30 -13.65
N SER A 111 -25.97 -11.58 -14.02
CA SER A 111 -26.56 -12.11 -15.25
C SER A 111 -28.02 -11.71 -15.38
#